data_AF-A0A7W1R419-F1
#
_entry.id   AF-A0A7W1R419-F1
#
_cell.length_a   1.000
_cell.length_b   1.000
_cell.length_c   1.000
_cell.angle_alpha   90.00
_cell.angle_beta   90.00
_cell.angle_gamma   90.00
#
_symmetry.space_group_name_H-M   'P 1'
#
loop_
_entity.id
_entity.type
_entity.pdbx_description
1 polymer ?
#
loop_
_entity_poly.entity_id
_entity_poly.type
_entity_poly.pdbx_seq_one_letter_code
_entity_poly.pdbx_strand_id
1 'polypeptide(L)' 'MESSIVTVASTTKLGCRNCARWTEFEQPPCRDGHGSDCPEWYCTECGAATLVGWSMDRREFRSRAGGSRNRRVA' A
#
# COMPACT_ATOMS: atom_id res chain seq x y z
N MET A 1 -18.37 -3.45 -27.46
CA MET A 1 -17.28 -2.54 -27.12
C MET A 1 -16.47 -3.20 -26.03
N GLU A 2 -15.47 -3.96 -26.46
CA GLU A 2 -14.64 -4.79 -25.60
C GLU A 2 -13.52 -3.91 -25.05
N SER A 3 -13.76 -3.30 -23.89
CA SER A 3 -12.69 -2.66 -23.11
C SER A 3 -11.97 -3.74 -22.32
N SER A 4 -11.24 -4.57 -23.08
CA SER A 4 -10.24 -5.50 -22.58
C SER A 4 -9.07 -4.70 -22.03
N ILE A 5 -9.16 -4.34 -20.76
CA ILE A 5 -8.02 -3.83 -20.00
C ILE A 5 -7.48 -5.04 -19.22
N VAL A 6 -6.72 -5.89 -19.91
CA VAL A 6 -5.79 -6.81 -19.24
C VAL A 6 -4.58 -5.99 -18.81
N THR A 7 -4.76 -5.22 -17.74
CA THR A 7 -3.64 -4.57 -17.04
C THR A 7 -2.93 -5.65 -16.26
N VAL A 8 -1.70 -5.92 -16.70
CA VAL A 8 -0.70 -6.83 -16.11
C VAL A 8 -0.88 -7.07 -14.61
N ALA A 9 -1.22 -8.31 -14.25
CA ALA A 9 -1.07 -8.81 -12.90
C ALA A 9 0.42 -8.77 -12.55
N SER A 10 0.83 -7.75 -11.80
CA SER A 10 2.20 -7.67 -11.30
C SER A 10 2.34 -8.73 -10.22
N THR A 11 3.15 -9.77 -10.47
CA THR A 11 3.37 -10.87 -9.52
C THR A 11 4.64 -10.67 -8.72
N THR A 12 4.57 -10.79 -7.40
CA THR A 12 5.73 -10.64 -6.51
C THR A 12 5.67 -11.64 -5.35
N LYS A 13 6.81 -11.99 -4.75
CA LYS A 13 6.85 -12.93 -3.61
C LYS A 13 6.75 -12.19 -2.29
N LEU A 14 5.72 -12.51 -1.51
CA LEU A 14 5.49 -11.93 -0.18
C LEU A 14 5.21 -13.03 0.85
N GLY A 15 5.45 -12.71 2.13
CA GLY A 15 5.10 -13.58 3.25
C GLY A 15 3.60 -13.52 3.53
N CYS A 16 2.88 -14.60 3.29
CA CYS A 16 1.46 -14.67 3.61
C CYS A 16 1.26 -15.03 5.09
N ARG A 17 0.49 -14.21 5.83
CA ARG A 17 0.14 -14.52 7.23
C ARG A 17 -0.77 -15.75 7.37
N ASN A 18 -1.62 -16.02 6.38
CA ASN A 18 -2.54 -17.15 6.43
C ASN A 18 -1.87 -18.48 6.07
N CYS A 19 -0.96 -18.47 5.08
CA CYS A 19 -0.19 -19.66 4.71
C CYS A 19 1.09 -19.85 5.54
N ALA A 20 1.50 -18.85 6.32
CA ALA A 20 2.75 -18.82 7.09
C ALA A 20 4.01 -19.14 6.26
N ARG A 21 4.00 -18.81 4.97
CA ARG A 21 5.09 -19.07 4.03
C ARG A 21 5.20 -17.97 2.97
N TRP A 22 6.33 -17.95 2.28
CA TRP A 22 6.53 -17.14 1.10
C TRP A 22 5.76 -17.73 -0.08
N THR A 23 4.96 -16.91 -0.73
CA THR A 23 4.11 -17.31 -1.84
C THR A 23 4.00 -16.17 -2.84
N GLU A 24 3.49 -16.49 -4.02
CA GLU A 24 3.27 -15.52 -5.07
C GLU A 24 2.00 -14.72 -4.77
N PHE A 25 2.11 -13.42 -4.98
CA PHE A 25 1.02 -12.49 -4.82
C PHE A 25 0.80 -11.79 -6.15
N GLU A 26 -0.47 -11.72 -6.54
CA GLU A 26 -0.96 -11.00 -7.69
C GLU A 26 -1.54 -9.66 -7.23
N GLN A 27 -1.20 -8.59 -7.95
CA GLN A 27 -1.88 -7.32 -7.84
C GLN A 27 -2.87 -7.17 -9.00
N PRO A 28 -4.19 -7.29 -8.76
CA PRO A 28 -5.19 -6.97 -9.76
C PRO A 28 -5.17 -5.46 -10.03
N PRO A 29 -5.61 -5.02 -11.23
CA PRO A 29 -5.78 -3.61 -11.50
C PRO A 29 -6.77 -3.00 -10.51
N CYS A 30 -6.28 -2.12 -9.66
CA CYS A 30 -7.10 -1.43 -8.68
C CYS A 30 -8.13 -0.54 -9.39
N ARG A 31 -9.42 -0.87 -9.22
CA ARG A 31 -10.54 -0.13 -9.81
C ARG A 31 -10.64 1.31 -9.28
N ASP A 32 -10.10 1.56 -8.10
CA ASP A 32 -10.07 2.87 -7.45
C ASP A 32 -9.03 3.84 -8.06
N GLY A 33 -8.26 3.39 -9.07
CA GLY A 33 -7.38 4.27 -9.84
C GLY A 33 -5.99 4.45 -9.22
N HIS A 34 -5.59 3.59 -8.30
CA HIS A 34 -4.25 3.64 -7.67
C HIS A 34 -3.11 3.15 -8.57
N GLY A 35 -3.40 2.61 -9.75
CA GLY A 35 -2.39 2.20 -10.74
C GLY A 35 -1.33 1.28 -10.12
N SER A 36 -0.05 1.63 -10.30
CA SER A 36 1.10 0.88 -9.79
C SER A 36 1.45 1.14 -8.32
N ASP A 37 0.78 2.09 -7.66
CA ASP A 37 0.99 2.39 -6.23
C ASP A 37 -0.08 1.72 -5.36
N CYS A 38 -0.84 0.78 -5.93
CA CYS A 38 -1.87 0.13 -5.18
C CYS A 38 -1.26 -0.70 -4.03
N PRO A 39 -1.70 -0.50 -2.78
CA PRO A 39 -1.18 -1.27 -1.67
C PRO A 39 -1.79 -2.67 -1.59
N GLU A 40 -2.79 -3.02 -2.42
CA GLU A 40 -3.49 -4.30 -2.34
C GLU A 40 -2.77 -5.42 -3.12
N TRP A 41 -2.56 -6.55 -2.44
CA TRP A 41 -1.93 -7.74 -3.00
C TRP A 41 -2.70 -8.99 -2.57
N TYR A 42 -2.96 -9.91 -3.49
CA TYR A 42 -3.69 -11.15 -3.23
C TYR A 42 -2.80 -12.37 -3.35
N CYS A 43 -2.80 -13.24 -2.33
CA CYS A 43 -2.07 -14.49 -2.36
C CYS A 43 -2.68 -15.45 -3.39
N THR A 44 -1.89 -15.94 -4.35
CA THR A 44 -2.39 -16.85 -5.41
C THR A 44 -2.78 -18.23 -4.86
N GLU A 45 -2.25 -18.62 -3.70
CA GLU A 45 -2.51 -19.93 -3.09
C GLU A 45 -3.80 -19.97 -2.25
N CYS A 46 -4.08 -18.91 -1.49
CA CYS A 46 -5.20 -18.91 -0.53
C CYS A 46 -6.22 -17.79 -0.73
N GLY A 47 -5.96 -16.83 -1.64
CA GLY A 47 -6.83 -15.68 -1.90
C GLY A 47 -6.81 -14.59 -0.82
N ALA A 48 -5.96 -14.69 0.20
CA ALA A 48 -5.87 -13.68 1.25
C ALA A 48 -5.32 -12.35 0.71
N ALA A 49 -6.02 -11.25 0.99
CA ALA A 49 -5.56 -9.90 0.70
C ALA A 49 -4.58 -9.39 1.77
N THR A 50 -3.46 -8.82 1.34
CA THR A 50 -2.46 -8.18 2.22
C THR A 50 -2.14 -6.79 1.68
N LEU A 51 -2.09 -5.81 2.59
CA LEU A 51 -1.67 -4.45 2.24
C LEU A 51 -0.14 -4.31 2.41
N VAL A 52 0.56 -3.96 1.34
CA VAL A 52 2.02 -3.76 1.32
C VAL A 52 2.33 -2.36 0.82
N GLY A 53 3.24 -1.64 1.50
CA GLY A 53 3.68 -0.30 1.06
C GLY A 53 3.09 0.88 1.83
N TRP A 54 2.20 0.67 2.80
CA TRP A 54 1.76 1.76 3.68
C TRP A 54 2.88 2.19 4.64
N SER A 55 3.74 3.09 4.16
CA SER A 55 4.67 3.82 5.01
C SER A 55 4.00 5.09 5.51
N MET A 56 3.57 5.11 6.77
CA MET A 56 3.20 6.35 7.45
C MET A 56 4.48 7.21 7.57
N ASP A 57 4.75 8.08 6.59
CA ASP A 57 5.92 8.95 6.65
C ASP A 57 5.82 9.86 7.88
N ARG A 58 6.68 9.60 8.87
CA ARG A 58 6.67 10.29 10.17
C ARG A 58 7.16 11.74 10.05
N ARG A 59 7.80 12.14 8.95
CA ARG A 59 8.38 13.48 8.78
C ARG A 59 7.32 14.52 8.47
N GLU A 60 6.26 14.19 7.74
CA GLU A 60 5.17 15.14 7.47
C GLU A 60 4.42 15.53 8.76
N PHE A 61 4.10 14.54 9.61
CA PHE A 61 3.30 14.77 10.83
C PHE A 61 4.00 15.65 11.87
N ARG A 62 5.34 15.58 11.98
CA ARG A 62 6.10 16.36 12.97
C ARG A 62 6.16 17.86 12.64
N SER A 63 5.89 18.24 11.39
CA SER A 63 5.97 19.64 10.93
C SER A 63 4.88 20.54 11.53
N ARG A 64 3.76 19.98 12.03
CA ARG A 64 2.67 20.76 12.66
C ARG A 64 2.78 20.92 14.17
N ALA A 65 3.69 20.18 14.83
CA ALA A 65 3.82 20.18 16.29
C ALA A 65 4.83 21.22 16.84
N GLY A 66 5.65 21.84 15.99
CA GLY A 66 6.77 22.70 16.39
C GLY A 66 6.48 24.20 16.48
N GLY A 67 5.26 24.61 16.79
CA GLY A 67 4.78 25.98 16.60
C GLY A 67 4.36 26.77 17.84
N SER A 68 5.00 26.61 19.01
CA SER A 68 4.77 27.53 20.14
C SER A 68 6.01 28.37 20.41
N ARG A 69 6.10 29.51 19.71
CA ARG A 69 7.03 30.60 20.05
C ARG A 69 6.46 31.31 21.28
N ASN A 70 6.94 30.97 22.46
CA ASN A 70 6.62 31.70 23.68
C ASN A 70 7.23 33.11 23.63
N ARG A 71 6.39 34.07 23.24
CA ARG A 71 6.63 35.51 23.32
C ARG A 71 6.84 35.89 24.79
N ARG A 72 8.07 36.19 25.19
CA ARG A 72 8.35 36.85 26.47
C ARG A 72 7.89 38.30 26.36
N VAL A 73 6.92 38.69 27.17
CA VAL A 73 6.59 40.10 27.41
C VAL A 73 7.52 40.61 28.50
N ALA A 74 8.14 41.76 28.22
CA ALA A 74 9.04 42.51 29.10
C ALA A 74 8.24 43.35 30.11
#